data_AF-I3DC18-F1
#
_entry.id   AF-I3DC18-F1
#
_cell.length_a   1.000
_cell.length_b   1.000
_cell.length_c   1.000
_cell.angle_alpha   90.00
_cell.angle_beta   90.00
_cell.angle_gamma   90.00
#
_symmetry.space_group_name_H-M   'P 1'
#
loop_
_entity.id
_entity.type
_entity.pdbx_description
1 polymer ?
#
loop_
_entity_poly.entity_id
_entity_poly.type
_entity_poly.pdbx_seq_one_letter_code
_entity_poly.pdbx_strand_id
1 'polypeptide(L)' 'MKLWFSAKELAGIGGLSKHPSNVNRLARKEKWQSQPLKGVKGGGVEYALSSLPELVQMELQKKFICSVSKPKSL' A
#
# COMPACT_ATOMS: atom_id res chain seq x y z
N MET A 1 3.11 10.64 8.82
CA MET A 1 3.48 9.61 7.82
C MET A 1 2.54 8.44 7.98
N LYS A 2 1.87 7.99 6.91
CA LYS A 2 1.03 6.78 6.97
C LYS A 2 1.95 5.55 6.91
N LEU A 3 1.79 4.62 7.86
CA LEU A 3 2.66 3.45 8.00
C LEU A 3 1.98 2.14 7.59
N TRP A 4 0.66 2.16 7.38
CA TRP A 4 -0.15 0.99 7.10
C TRP A 4 -0.95 1.20 5.83
N PHE A 5 -0.96 0.22 4.94
CA PHE A 5 -1.55 0.35 3.61
C PHE A 5 -2.44 -0.84 3.28
N SER A 6 -3.63 -0.56 2.77
CA SER A 6 -4.52 -1.63 2.30
C SER A 6 -4.02 -2.23 0.99
N ALA A 7 -4.37 -3.49 0.71
CA ALA A 7 -4.06 -4.13 -0.57
C ALA A 7 -4.58 -3.35 -1.79
N LYS A 8 -5.68 -2.60 -1.61
CA LYS A 8 -6.25 -1.73 -2.65
C LYS A 8 -5.37 -0.53 -2.95
N GLU A 9 -4.74 0.06 -1.93
CA GLU A 9 -3.80 1.16 -2.11
C GLU A 9 -2.49 0.70 -2.77
N LEU A 10 -2.04 -0.51 -2.43
CA LEU A 10 -0.80 -1.09 -2.96
C LEU A 10 -0.93 -1.63 -4.39
N ALA A 11 -2.16 -1.95 -4.81
CA ALA A 11 -2.42 -2.53 -6.12
C ALA A 11 -1.90 -1.62 -7.26
N GLY A 12 -1.05 -2.16 -8.12
CA GLY A 12 -0.44 -1.43 -9.23
C GLY A 12 0.71 -0.49 -8.85
N ILE A 13 1.19 -0.49 -7.60
CA ILE A 13 2.35 0.30 -7.16
C ILE A 13 3.62 -0.55 -7.24
N GLY A 14 4.74 0.02 -7.72
CA GLY A 14 6.07 -0.59 -7.59
C GLY A 14 6.18 -2.00 -8.18
N GLY A 15 5.45 -2.27 -9.27
CA GLY A 15 5.42 -3.60 -9.91
C GLY A 15 4.43 -4.60 -9.30
N LEU A 16 3.65 -4.21 -8.29
CA LEU A 16 2.56 -5.04 -7.76
C LEU A 16 1.44 -5.22 -8.79
N SER A 17 0.76 -6.36 -8.69
CA SER A 17 -0.43 -6.64 -9.48
C SER A 17 -1.51 -5.56 -9.26
N LYS A 18 -2.21 -5.18 -10.33
CA LYS A 18 -3.37 -4.26 -10.29
C LYS A 18 -4.56 -4.84 -9.51
N HIS A 19 -4.58 -6.14 -9.31
CA HIS A 19 -5.60 -6.83 -8.52
C HIS A 19 -5.18 -6.98 -7.04
N PRO A 20 -5.96 -6.44 -6.08
CA PRO A 20 -5.67 -6.53 -4.64
C PRO A 20 -5.58 -7.97 -4.11
N SER A 21 -6.33 -8.91 -4.71
CA SER A 21 -6.28 -10.34 -4.35
C SER A 21 -4.90 -10.96 -4.57
N ASN A 22 -4.20 -10.57 -5.65
CA ASN A 22 -2.83 -11.01 -5.90
C ASN A 22 -1.84 -10.37 -4.93
N VAL A 23 -2.06 -9.10 -4.55
CA VAL A 23 -1.25 -8.43 -3.51
C VAL A 23 -1.39 -9.16 -2.18
N ASN A 24 -2.61 -9.54 -1.79
CA ASN A 24 -2.84 -10.34 -0.57
C ASN A 24 -2.13 -11.70 -0.64
N ARG A 25 -2.14 -12.36 -1.80
CA ARG A 25 -1.42 -13.64 -1.97
C ARG A 25 0.10 -13.45 -1.83
N LEU A 26 0.64 -12.38 -2.41
CA LEU A 26 2.06 -12.04 -2.29
C LEU A 26 2.42 -11.72 -0.83
N ALA A 27 1.63 -10.88 -0.16
CA ALA A 27 1.84 -10.50 1.23
C ALA A 27 1.85 -11.72 2.16
N ARG A 28 1.00 -12.71 1.91
CA ARG A 28 1.02 -13.99 2.65
C ARG A 28 2.25 -14.83 2.33
N LYS A 29 2.68 -14.87 1.06
CA LYS A 29 3.87 -15.60 0.61
C LYS A 29 5.15 -15.01 1.23
N GLU A 30 5.25 -13.69 1.27
CA GLU A 30 6.40 -12.95 1.80
C GLU A 30 6.26 -12.60 3.28
N LYS A 31 5.19 -13.06 3.94
CA LYS A 31 4.93 -12.85 5.37
C LYS A 31 5.00 -11.38 5.79
N TRP A 32 4.41 -10.50 4.98
CA TRP A 32 4.35 -9.08 5.32
C TRP A 32 3.62 -8.87 6.64
N GLN A 33 4.09 -7.90 7.45
CA GLN A 33 3.45 -7.56 8.70
C GLN A 33 2.06 -6.96 8.43
N SER A 34 1.02 -7.68 8.84
CA SER A 34 -0.37 -7.31 8.61
C SER A 34 -1.09 -7.00 9.91
N GLN A 35 -1.97 -5.99 9.91
CA GLN A 35 -2.90 -5.70 11.00
C GLN A 35 -4.35 -5.73 10.51
N PRO A 36 -5.31 -6.13 11.37
CA PRO A 36 -6.72 -6.03 11.03
C PRO A 36 -7.17 -4.56 10.96
N LEU A 37 -7.97 -4.20 9.95
CA LEU A 37 -8.67 -2.91 9.92
C LEU A 37 -9.70 -2.88 11.05
N LYS A 38 -9.57 -1.90 11.94
CA LYS A 38 -10.58 -1.64 12.97
C LYS A 38 -11.80 -0.95 12.35
N GLY A 39 -13.00 -1.46 12.66
CA GLY A 39 -14.26 -0.78 12.35
C GLY A 39 -14.84 -0.99 10.94
N VAL A 40 -14.30 -1.93 10.15
CA VAL A 40 -14.81 -2.19 8.78
C VAL A 40 -15.68 -3.45 8.75
N LYS A 41 -16.94 -3.27 8.32
CA LYS A 41 -17.90 -4.37 8.16
C LYS A 41 -17.45 -5.26 6.99
N GLY A 42 -17.12 -6.52 7.27
CA GLY A 42 -16.55 -7.46 6.31
C GLY A 42 -15.07 -7.80 6.53
N GLY A 43 -14.42 -7.17 7.52
CA GLY A 43 -13.01 -7.40 7.80
C GLY A 43 -12.10 -6.86 6.70
N GLY A 44 -10.82 -6.75 7.02
CA GLY A 44 -9.80 -6.27 6.09
C GLY A 44 -8.45 -6.25 6.77
N VAL A 45 -7.38 -6.28 5.99
CA VAL A 45 -6.02 -6.20 6.49
C VAL A 45 -5.25 -5.07 5.83
N GLU A 46 -4.43 -4.39 6.64
CA GLU A 46 -3.42 -3.44 6.17
C GLU A 46 -2.04 -4.05 6.38
N TYR A 47 -1.09 -3.61 5.56
CA TYR A 47 0.29 -4.05 5.60
C TYR A 47 1.21 -2.90 5.99
N ALA A 48 2.19 -3.18 6.84
CA ALA A 48 3.16 -2.19 7.29
C ALA A 48 4.11 -1.80 6.15
N LEU A 49 4.39 -0.51 6.01
CA LEU A 49 5.31 0.06 5.02
C LEU A 49 6.69 -0.64 5.05
N SER A 50 7.20 -0.90 6.25
CA SER A 50 8.50 -1.54 6.49
C SER A 50 8.58 -2.99 6.00
N SER A 51 7.44 -3.65 5.84
CA SER A 51 7.38 -5.03 5.33
C SER A 51 7.14 -5.11 3.82
N LEU A 52 6.95 -3.97 3.14
CA LEU A 52 6.73 -3.93 1.70
C LEU A 52 8.05 -4.02 0.93
N PRO A 53 8.02 -4.43 -0.35
CA PRO A 53 9.18 -4.36 -1.23
C PRO A 53 9.69 -2.93 -1.39
N GLU A 54 11.01 -2.76 -1.55
CA GLU A 54 11.67 -1.45 -1.65
C GLU A 54 11.09 -0.57 -2.77
N LEU A 55 10.80 -1.16 -3.93
CA LEU A 55 10.15 -0.46 -5.05
C LEU A 55 8.77 0.11 -4.68
N VAL A 56 8.02 -0.61 -3.85
CA VAL A 56 6.69 -0.16 -3.38
C VAL A 56 6.86 0.95 -2.35
N GLN A 57 7.84 0.84 -1.45
CA GLN A 57 8.14 1.88 -0.47
C GLN A 57 8.55 3.20 -1.14
N MET A 58 9.46 3.15 -2.12
CA MET A 58 9.89 4.32 -2.89
C MET A 58 8.72 4.99 -3.60
N GLU A 59 7.89 4.22 -4.31
CA GLU A 59 6.75 4.78 -5.03
C GLU A 59 5.69 5.36 -4.08
N LEU A 60 5.45 4.72 -2.93
CA LEU A 60 4.59 5.29 -1.88
C LEU A 60 5.16 6.62 -1.38
N GLN A 61 6.42 6.67 -0.99
CA GLN A 61 7.07 7.90 -0.53
C GLN A 61 7.00 9.01 -1.58
N LYS A 62 7.31 8.70 -2.84
CA LYS A 62 7.19 9.64 -3.98
C LYS A 62 5.77 10.18 -4.13
N LYS A 63 4.76 9.32 -3.99
CA LYS A 63 3.34 9.70 -4.08
C LYS A 63 2.93 10.64 -2.94
N PHE A 64 3.47 10.44 -1.73
CA PHE A 64 3.25 11.35 -0.59
C PHE A 64 3.99 12.68 -0.76
N ILE A 65 5.26 12.67 -1.20
CA ILE A 65 6.05 13.89 -1.42
C ILE A 65 5.41 14.75 -2.53
N CYS A 66 4.98 14.14 -3.65
CA CYS A 66 4.40 14.87 -4.78
C CYS A 66 2.98 15.41 -4.50
N SER A 67 2.24 14.82 -3.55
CA SER A 67 0.92 15.36 -3.16
C SER A 67 0.98 16.77 -2.56
N VAL A 68 2.17 17.21 -2.11
CA VAL A 68 2.42 18.56 -1.60
C VAL A 68 2.67 19.58 -2.73
N SER A 69 2.93 19.13 -3.96
CA SER A 69 3.43 20.00 -5.03
C SER A 69 2.56 20.04 -6.29
N LYS A 70 1.30 19.57 -6.30
CA LYS A 70 0.46 19.79 -7.50
C LYS A 70 0.31 21.31 -7.71
N PRO A 71 0.96 21.92 -8.72
CA PRO A 71 0.61 23.27 -9.09
C PRO A 71 -0.81 23.17 -9.63
N LYS A 72 -1.70 23.97 -9.06
CA LYS A 72 -3.03 24.19 -9.61
C LYS A 72 -2.82 24.69 -11.04
N SER A 73 -3.06 23.82 -12.03
CA SER A 73 -2.97 24.22 -13.43
C SER A 73 -4.04 25.27 -13.68
N LEU A 74 -3.59 26.43 -14.15
CA LEU A 74 -4.37 27.57 -14.62
C LEU A 74 -5.26 27.17 -15.81
#